data_AF-A0A6D2CRT5-F1
#
_entry.id   AF-A0A6D2CRT5-F1
#
_cell.length_a   1.000
_cell.length_b   1.000
_cell.length_c   1.000
_cell.angle_alpha   90.00
_cell.angle_beta   90.00
_cell.angle_gamma   90.00
#
_symmetry.space_group_name_H-M   'P 1'
#
loop_
_entity.id
_entity.type
_entity.pdbx_description
1 polymer ?
#
loop_
_entity_poly.entity_id
_entity_poly.type
_entity_poly.pdbx_seq_one_letter_code
_entity_poly.pdbx_strand_id
1 'polypeptide(L)' 'MPTAARLNDKGTQYDDYYETVSIASSPTVFIDGLPVARMGDAVDCGGGGDMSREE' A
#
# COMPACT_ATOMS: atom_id res chain seq x y z
N MET A 1 1.59 2.25 20.02
CA MET A 1 0.79 1.27 19.24
C MET A 1 1.01 1.61 17.77
N PRO A 2 1.31 0.64 16.89
CA PRO A 2 1.47 0.93 15.46
C PRO A 2 0.14 1.41 14.86
N THR A 3 0.22 2.27 13.85
CA THR A 3 -0.93 2.68 13.05
C THR A 3 -1.38 1.52 12.15
N ALA A 4 -2.66 1.52 11.75
CA ALA A 4 -3.17 0.52 10.82
C ALA A 4 -2.64 0.80 9.40
N ALA A 5 -2.35 -0.27 8.65
CA ALA A 5 -1.99 -0.19 7.25
C ALA A 5 -3.24 0.04 6.38
N ARG A 6 -3.11 0.89 5.37
CA ARG A 6 -4.18 1.36 4.48
C ARG A 6 -3.72 1.27 3.02
N LEU A 7 -4.66 1.41 2.11
CA LEU A 7 -4.37 1.52 0.68
C LEU A 7 -3.35 2.65 0.43
N ASN A 8 -2.38 2.40 -0.45
CA ASN A 8 -1.25 3.27 -0.76
C ASN A 8 -0.23 3.50 0.37
N ASP A 9 -0.32 2.79 1.50
CA ASP A 9 0.78 2.80 2.48
C ASP A 9 2.01 2.08 1.90
N LYS A 10 3.20 2.63 2.18
CA LYS A 10 4.48 2.13 1.65
C LYS A 10 5.05 1.00 2.49
N GLY A 11 5.43 -0.08 1.81
CA GLY A 11 6.33 -1.11 2.33
C GLY A 11 7.77 -0.63 2.27
N THR A 12 8.56 -0.96 3.29
CA THR A 12 9.98 -0.65 3.30
C THR A 12 10.71 -1.42 2.20
N GLN A 13 11.68 -0.78 1.55
CA GLN A 13 12.62 -1.43 0.63
C GLN A 13 13.37 -2.57 1.32
N TYR A 14 13.83 -3.55 0.52
CA TYR A 14 14.61 -4.68 1.02
C TYR A 14 15.64 -5.13 -0.04
N ASP A 15 16.92 -5.14 0.33
CA ASP A 15 18.06 -5.41 -0.58
C ASP A 15 17.99 -4.58 -1.88
N ASP A 16 18.00 -5.24 -3.04
CA ASP A 16 17.90 -4.60 -4.36
C ASP A 16 16.45 -4.33 -4.82
N TYR A 17 15.46 -4.59 -3.96
CA TYR A 17 14.05 -4.29 -4.22
C TYR A 17 13.68 -2.90 -3.69
N TYR A 18 13.01 -2.13 -4.54
CA TYR A 18 12.47 -0.81 -4.18
C TYR A 18 11.38 -0.91 -3.12
N GLU A 19 11.02 0.24 -2.56
CA GLU A 19 9.81 0.37 -1.75
C GLU A 19 8.59 -0.09 -2.55
N THR A 20 7.70 -0.83 -1.89
CA THR A 20 6.45 -1.31 -2.48
C THR A 20 5.29 -0.49 -1.98
N VAL A 21 4.16 -0.55 -2.67
CA VAL A 21 2.94 0.14 -2.27
C VAL A 21 1.80 -0.87 -2.22
N SER A 22 0.93 -0.77 -1.22
CA SER A 22 -0.30 -1.57 -1.16
C SER A 22 -1.28 -1.11 -2.24
N ILE A 23 -1.65 -2.01 -3.16
CA ILE A 23 -2.53 -1.74 -4.31
C ILE A 23 -3.91 -2.40 -4.18
N ALA A 24 -4.08 -3.29 -3.20
CA ALA A 24 -5.37 -3.91 -2.88
C ALA A 24 -5.71 -3.68 -1.40
N SER A 25 -7.01 -3.64 -1.11
CA SER A 25 -7.52 -3.31 0.23
C SER A 25 -8.98 -3.71 0.39
N SER A 26 -9.52 -3.59 1.61
CA SER A 26 -10.91 -3.93 1.91
C SER A 26 -11.91 -2.96 1.25
N PRO A 27 -12.95 -3.46 0.54
CA PRO A 27 -13.95 -2.60 -0.09
C PRO A 27 -14.98 -2.00 0.88
N THR A 28 -15.02 -2.47 2.13
CA THR A 28 -16.10 -2.14 3.08
C THR A 28 -15.61 -1.48 4.37
N VAL A 29 -14.32 -1.60 4.70
CA VAL A 29 -13.76 -1.10 5.97
C VAL A 29 -12.71 -0.05 5.66
N PHE A 30 -12.89 1.12 6.27
CA PHE A 30 -12.08 2.30 6.02
C PHE A 30 -11.48 2.83 7.33
N ILE A 31 -10.23 3.29 7.28
CA ILE A 31 -9.52 3.96 8.36
C ILE A 31 -9.00 5.28 7.81
N ASP A 32 -9.31 6.38 8.49
CA ASP A 32 -9.00 7.75 8.03
C ASP A 32 -9.52 8.06 6.60
N GLY A 33 -10.62 7.42 6.20
CA GLY A 33 -11.20 7.57 4.86
C GLY A 33 -10.53 6.74 3.76
N LEU A 34 -9.45 6.02 4.08
CA LEU A 34 -8.79 5.09 3.16
C LEU A 34 -9.19 3.64 3.46
N PRO A 35 -9.37 2.80 2.43
CA PRO A 35 -9.56 1.37 2.61
C PRO A 35 -8.45 0.75 3.46
N VAL A 36 -8.81 -0.12 4.43
CA VAL A 36 -7.81 -0.80 5.26
C VAL A 36 -7.11 -1.92 4.48
N ALA A 37 -5.79 -2.01 4.62
CA ALA A 37 -5.01 -3.13 4.10
C ALA A 37 -5.05 -4.31 5.10
N ARG A 38 -5.17 -5.52 4.58
CA ARG A 38 -5.32 -6.77 5.34
C ARG A 38 -4.28 -7.77 4.88
N MET A 39 -4.11 -8.83 5.65
CA MET A 39 -3.27 -9.96 5.26
C MET A 39 -3.77 -10.58 3.95
N GLY A 40 -2.85 -10.73 2.99
CA GLY A 40 -3.14 -11.28 1.67
C GLY A 40 -3.55 -10.26 0.62
N ASP A 41 -3.67 -8.97 0.97
CA ASP A 41 -3.84 -7.91 -0.03
C ASP A 41 -2.55 -7.76 -0.87
N ALA A 42 -2.72 -7.56 -2.17
CA ALA A 42 -1.62 -7.41 -3.11
C ALA A 42 -0.81 -6.12 -2.88
N VAL A 43 0.49 -6.24 -3.11
CA VAL A 43 1.46 -5.14 -3.14
C VAL A 43 2.03 -5.03 -4.54
N ASP A 44 2.44 -3.83 -4.93
CA ASP A 44 3.15 -3.63 -6.18
C ASP A 44 4.49 -4.38 -6.17
N CYS A 45 4.85 -4.99 -7.30
CA CYS A 45 6.07 -5.77 -7.47
C CYS A 45 7.29 -4.91 -7.89
N GLY A 46 7.19 -3.59 -7.79
CA GLY A 46 8.29 -2.66 -8.12
C GLY A 46 8.58 -2.55 -9.61
N GLY A 47 7.62 -2.90 -10.45
CA GLY A 47 7.74 -2.98 -11.91
C GLY A 47 6.94 -1.91 -12.63
N GLY A 48 7.26 -0.63 -12.40
CA GLY A 48 6.86 0.50 -13.26
C GLY A 48 5.37 0.80 -13.31
N GLY A 49 4.94 1.78 -12.50
CA GLY A 49 3.62 2.39 -12.61
C GLY A 49 3.33 3.32 -11.43
N ASP A 50 3.89 4.51 -11.49
CA ASP A 50 3.29 5.73 -10.96
C ASP A 50 1.76 5.65 -10.77
N MET A 51 1.29 5.45 -9.53
CA MET A 51 -0.13 5.56 -9.18
C MET A 51 -0.48 6.81 -8.35
N SER A 52 0.44 7.77 -8.23
CA SER A 52 0.14 9.17 -7.86
C SER A 52 1.43 10.00 -7.79
N ARG A 53 1.87 10.53 -8.93
CA ARG A 53 2.46 11.87 -8.95
C ARG A 53 1.49 12.78 -9.69
N GLU A 54 0.42 13.14 -9.02
CA GLU A 54 -0.18 14.46 -9.20
C GLU A 54 0.19 15.28 -7.97
N GLU A 55 0.51 16.55 -8.18
CA GLU A 55 0.98 17.52 -7.18
C GLU A 55 0.11 17.59 -5.91
#